data_AF-A0A523NE76-F1
#
_entry.id   AF-A0A523NE76-F1
#
_cell.length_a   1.000
_cell.length_b   1.000
_cell.length_c   1.000
_cell.angle_alpha   90.00
_cell.angle_beta   90.00
_cell.angle_gamma   90.00
#
_symmetry.space_group_name_H-M   'P 1'
#
loop_
_entity.id
_entity.type
_entity.pdbx_description
1 polymer ?
#
loop_
_entity_poly.entity_id
_entity_poly.type
_entity_poly.pdbx_seq_one_letter_code
_entity_poly.pdbx_strand_id
1 'polypeptide(L)'
;MTLEHIPSVNEVVERVTTAAAVPRPLVVDATRAVIDQYRQSLLADDGVSVSTETLATRVAERLVRELRPPLAPLINATGIIIHTGLGRAPLARIAVDAMAAVAGGYAPVELDMETGRRGCRTDVVRELLCRLTGAESATVVNNNAAALLLVLSTFAPNK
;
A
#
# COMPACT_ATOMS: atom_id res chain seq x y z
N MET A 1 17.15 17.58 -36.11
CA MET A 1 16.29 16.60 -36.82
C MET A 1 14.83 17.02 -36.69
N THR A 2 13.96 16.79 -37.70
CA THR A 2 12.59 17.36 -37.73
C THR A 2 11.60 16.59 -36.85
N LEU A 3 10.73 17.32 -36.15
CA LEU A 3 9.63 16.84 -35.30
C LEU A 3 8.54 16.02 -36.05
N GLU A 4 8.70 15.83 -37.36
CA GLU A 4 7.70 15.29 -38.29
C GLU A 4 7.43 13.78 -38.12
N HIS A 5 8.24 13.06 -37.33
CA HIS A 5 8.15 11.61 -37.19
C HIS A 5 7.73 11.13 -35.79
N ILE A 6 7.10 11.98 -34.97
CA ILE A 6 6.57 11.54 -33.68
C ILE A 6 5.22 10.82 -33.93
N PRO A 7 5.07 9.54 -33.54
CA PRO A 7 3.83 8.81 -33.75
C PRO A 7 2.68 9.38 -32.91
N SER A 8 1.46 9.13 -33.35
CA SER A 8 0.27 9.57 -32.58
C SER A 8 0.14 8.79 -31.28
N VAL A 9 -0.48 9.40 -30.26
CA VAL A 9 -0.78 8.72 -28.99
C VAL A 9 -1.55 7.41 -29.24
N ASN A 10 -2.56 7.44 -30.12
CA ASN A 10 -3.38 6.26 -30.39
C ASN A 10 -2.56 5.13 -31.04
N GLU A 11 -1.68 5.47 -31.99
CA GLU A 11 -0.81 4.50 -32.66
C GLU A 11 0.13 3.78 -31.68
N VAL A 12 0.65 4.48 -30.69
CA VAL A 12 1.48 3.89 -29.63
C VAL A 12 0.62 3.05 -28.68
N VAL A 13 -0.52 3.57 -28.22
CA VAL A 13 -1.45 2.87 -27.29
C VAL A 13 -1.84 1.49 -27.81
N GLU A 14 -2.19 1.37 -29.10
CA GLU A 14 -2.60 0.08 -29.70
C GLU A 14 -1.44 -0.94 -29.78
N ARG A 15 -0.18 -0.51 -29.61
CA ARG A 15 1.01 -1.37 -29.55
C ARG A 15 1.49 -1.65 -28.12
N VAL A 16 0.92 -1.00 -27.11
CA VAL A 16 1.32 -1.23 -25.72
C VAL A 16 0.81 -2.60 -25.28
N THR A 17 1.71 -3.45 -24.83
CA THR A 17 1.39 -4.73 -24.20
C THR A 17 1.79 -4.67 -22.73
N THR A 18 0.84 -4.96 -21.84
CA THR A 18 1.07 -5.00 -20.39
C THR A 18 0.83 -6.40 -19.85
N ALA A 19 1.59 -6.81 -18.83
CA ALA A 19 1.45 -8.13 -18.20
C ALA A 19 0.13 -8.29 -17.43
N ALA A 20 -0.49 -7.19 -17.02
CA ALA A 20 -1.78 -7.15 -16.32
C ALA A 20 -2.75 -6.22 -17.06
N ALA A 21 -4.04 -6.38 -16.80
CA ALA A 21 -5.07 -5.49 -17.31
C ALA A 21 -4.89 -4.09 -16.71
N VAL A 22 -4.53 -3.12 -17.56
CA VAL A 22 -4.40 -1.71 -17.18
C VAL A 22 -5.57 -0.93 -17.79
N PRO A 23 -6.30 -0.12 -17.01
CA PRO A 23 -7.33 0.76 -17.56
C PRO A 23 -6.79 1.65 -18.68
N ARG A 24 -7.49 1.69 -19.83
CA ARG A 24 -7.09 2.48 -21.02
C ARG A 24 -6.70 3.94 -20.69
N PRO A 25 -7.38 4.67 -19.80
CA PRO A 25 -6.96 6.04 -19.45
C PRO A 25 -5.53 6.13 -18.93
N LEU A 26 -5.08 5.17 -18.11
CA LEU A 26 -3.72 5.15 -17.57
C LEU A 26 -2.69 4.85 -18.66
N VAL A 27 -3.03 3.96 -19.60
CA VAL A 27 -2.18 3.68 -20.77
C VAL A 27 -2.03 4.93 -21.64
N VAL A 28 -3.12 5.67 -21.87
CA VAL A 28 -3.12 6.92 -22.64
C VAL A 28 -2.27 7.99 -21.95
N ASP A 29 -2.42 8.18 -20.64
CA ASP A 29 -1.68 9.20 -19.90
C ASP A 29 -0.18 8.87 -19.82
N ALA A 30 0.18 7.61 -19.59
CA ALA A 30 1.56 7.15 -19.67
C ALA A 30 2.14 7.33 -21.08
N THR A 31 1.35 7.07 -22.13
CA THR A 31 1.74 7.28 -23.53
C THR A 31 2.02 8.74 -23.82
N ARG A 32 1.14 9.65 -23.39
CA ARG A 32 1.35 11.10 -23.52
C ARG A 32 2.66 11.51 -22.84
N ALA A 33 2.88 11.06 -21.60
CA ALA A 33 4.08 11.39 -20.87
C ALA A 33 5.37 10.87 -21.54
N VAL A 34 5.34 9.67 -22.12
CA VAL A 34 6.49 9.10 -22.87
C VAL A 34 6.72 9.84 -24.19
N ILE A 35 5.67 10.18 -24.93
CA ILE A 35 5.77 10.97 -26.16
C ILE A 35 6.29 12.38 -25.86
N ASP A 36 5.85 13.01 -24.77
CA ASP A 36 6.31 14.33 -24.36
C ASP A 36 7.79 14.31 -23.97
N GLN A 37 8.23 13.29 -23.23
CA GLN A 37 9.66 13.07 -22.92
C GLN A 37 10.48 12.84 -24.19
N TYR A 38 9.98 12.05 -25.14
CA TYR A 38 10.63 11.83 -26.42
C TYR A 38 10.74 13.12 -27.23
N ARG A 39 9.67 13.93 -27.29
CA ARG A 39 9.68 15.23 -27.96
C ARG A 39 10.74 16.16 -27.36
N GLN A 40 10.84 16.21 -26.03
CA GLN A 40 11.87 17.01 -25.34
C GLN A 40 13.29 16.54 -25.69
N SER A 41 13.51 15.22 -25.77
CA SER A 41 14.83 14.67 -26.14
C SER A 41 15.27 15.01 -27.57
N LEU A 42 14.33 15.05 -28.51
CA LEU A 42 14.62 15.46 -29.89
C LEU A 42 14.95 16.95 -30.01
N LEU A 43 14.35 17.80 -29.18
CA LEU A 43 14.62 19.24 -29.14
C LEU A 43 15.99 19.58 -28.52
N ALA A 44 16.53 18.69 -27.70
CA ALA A 44 17.84 18.84 -27.06
C ALA A 44 19.01 18.35 -27.94
N ASP A 45 18.74 17.91 -29.18
CA ASP A 45 19.70 17.35 -30.17
C ASP A 45 20.47 16.09 -29.69
N ASP A 46 20.07 15.50 -28.56
CA ASP A 46 20.54 14.22 -28.01
C ASP A 46 19.70 13.00 -28.49
N GLY A 47 18.70 13.25 -29.33
CA GLY A 47 17.66 12.27 -29.66
C GLY A 47 17.93 11.46 -30.93
N VAL A 48 18.14 10.16 -30.78
CA VAL A 48 18.04 9.19 -31.88
C VAL A 48 16.57 8.99 -32.24
N SER A 49 16.24 8.83 -33.54
CA SER A 49 14.89 8.43 -33.96
C SER A 49 14.52 7.06 -33.37
N VAL A 50 13.43 7.00 -32.63
CA VAL A 50 12.95 5.79 -31.94
C VAL A 50 11.68 5.27 -32.61
N SER A 51 11.57 3.94 -32.79
CA SER A 51 10.38 3.31 -33.37
C SER A 51 9.16 3.38 -32.44
N THR A 52 7.96 3.31 -33.02
CA THR A 52 6.70 3.23 -32.29
C THR A 52 6.68 2.05 -31.30
N GLU A 53 7.25 0.91 -31.67
CA GLU A 53 7.36 -0.29 -30.83
C GLU A 53 8.25 -0.05 -29.60
N THR A 54 9.33 0.73 -29.76
CA THR A 54 10.20 1.07 -28.64
C THR A 54 9.52 2.06 -27.70
N LEU A 55 8.76 3.03 -28.22
CA LEU A 55 7.94 3.91 -27.40
C LEU A 55 6.86 3.13 -26.63
N ALA A 56 6.19 2.17 -27.28
CA ALA A 56 5.23 1.29 -26.61
C ALA A 56 5.87 0.47 -25.48
N THR A 57 7.09 -0.03 -25.69
CA THR A 57 7.87 -0.72 -24.64
C THR A 57 8.16 0.20 -23.46
N ARG A 58 8.58 1.44 -23.71
CA ARG A 58 8.82 2.45 -22.66
C ARG A 58 7.55 2.79 -21.88
N VAL A 59 6.40 2.84 -22.55
CA VAL A 59 5.09 3.03 -21.90
C VAL A 59 4.79 1.84 -20.98
N ALA A 60 4.97 0.61 -21.45
CA ALA A 60 4.76 -0.58 -20.62
C ALA A 60 5.67 -0.58 -19.37
N GLU A 61 6.96 -0.30 -19.53
CA GLU A 61 7.90 -0.19 -18.40
C GLU A 61 7.52 0.91 -17.41
N ARG A 62 7.06 2.05 -17.93
CA ARG A 62 6.58 3.16 -17.11
C ARG A 62 5.37 2.75 -16.28
N LEU A 63 4.38 2.11 -16.92
CA LEU A 63 3.19 1.59 -16.24
C LEU A 63 3.56 0.57 -15.17
N VAL A 64 4.51 -0.33 -15.42
CA VAL A 64 4.99 -1.29 -14.41
C VAL A 64 5.55 -0.58 -13.18
N ARG A 65 6.27 0.52 -13.35
CA ARG A 65 6.83 1.31 -12.24
C ARG A 65 5.75 2.10 -11.50
N GLU A 66 4.88 2.78 -12.23
CA GLU A 66 3.86 3.68 -11.66
C GLU A 66 2.72 2.92 -10.99
N LEU A 67 2.36 1.74 -11.50
CA LEU A 67 1.31 0.89 -10.92
C LEU A 67 1.84 -0.06 -9.84
N ARG A 68 3.15 -0.03 -9.55
CA ARG A 68 3.71 -0.84 -8.46
C ARG A 68 3.11 -0.36 -7.14
N PRO A 69 2.52 -1.25 -6.32
CA PRO A 69 2.04 -0.87 -5.00
C PRO A 69 3.18 -0.25 -4.17
N PRO A 70 2.95 0.91 -3.53
CA PRO A 70 3.98 1.58 -2.73
C PRO A 70 4.40 0.75 -1.52
N LEU A 71 3.52 -0.14 -1.07
CA LEU A 71 3.80 -1.16 -0.07
C LEU A 71 3.83 -2.51 -0.77
N ALA A 72 5.03 -3.11 -0.83
CA ALA A 72 5.25 -4.42 -1.43
C ALA A 72 6.07 -5.29 -0.46
N PRO A 73 5.93 -6.63 -0.52
CA PRO A 73 6.78 -7.53 0.26
C PRO A 73 8.27 -7.32 -0.03
N LEU A 74 9.09 -7.45 1.02
CA LEU A 74 10.55 -7.31 0.95
C LEU A 74 11.23 -8.49 1.66
N ILE A 75 12.47 -8.77 1.28
CA ILE A 75 13.33 -9.73 1.97
C ILE A 75 14.23 -8.95 2.93
N ASN A 76 14.09 -9.19 4.24
CA ASN A 76 14.95 -8.58 5.24
C ASN A 76 16.28 -9.33 5.33
N ALA A 77 17.34 -8.78 4.73
CA ALA A 77 18.71 -9.30 4.80
C ALA A 77 19.60 -8.55 5.82
N THR A 78 19.03 -7.67 6.64
CA THR A 78 19.80 -6.82 7.59
C THR A 78 20.22 -7.55 8.86
N GLY A 79 19.58 -8.69 9.18
CA GLY A 79 19.71 -9.37 10.47
C GLY A 79 18.97 -8.71 11.63
N ILE A 80 18.33 -7.54 11.42
CA ILE A 80 17.55 -6.84 12.46
C ILE A 80 16.14 -7.42 12.50
N ILE A 81 15.77 -8.05 13.62
CA ILE A 81 14.47 -8.70 13.81
C ILE A 81 13.35 -7.66 13.91
N ILE A 82 13.45 -6.70 14.83
CA ILE A 82 12.46 -5.62 15.01
C ILE A 82 12.92 -4.38 14.25
N HIS A 83 12.77 -4.41 12.94
CA HIS A 83 13.22 -3.32 12.06
C HIS A 83 12.13 -2.25 11.90
N THR A 84 12.31 -1.08 12.51
CA THR A 84 11.30 0.01 12.49
C THR A 84 10.97 0.50 11.09
N GLY A 85 11.97 0.61 10.21
CA GLY A 85 11.78 1.00 8.80
C GLY A 85 11.14 -0.07 7.90
N LEU A 86 11.04 -1.33 8.35
CA LEU A 86 10.44 -2.44 7.58
C LEU A 86 9.13 -2.94 8.19
N GLY A 87 8.56 -2.21 9.17
CA GLY A 87 7.28 -2.56 9.77
C GLY A 87 7.34 -3.42 11.04
N ARG A 88 8.50 -3.50 11.72
CA ARG A 88 8.69 -4.21 13.00
C ARG A 88 8.45 -5.72 12.88
N ALA A 89 7.63 -6.30 13.74
CA ALA A 89 7.42 -7.74 13.82
C ALA A 89 6.46 -8.21 12.72
N PRO A 90 6.86 -9.13 11.83
CA PRO A 90 5.92 -9.79 10.94
C PRO A 90 4.94 -10.66 11.74
N LEU A 91 3.73 -10.81 11.22
CA LEU A 91 2.69 -11.62 11.85
C LEU A 91 2.91 -13.11 11.54
N ALA A 92 2.61 -13.97 12.52
CA ALA A 92 2.54 -15.40 12.30
C ALA A 92 1.41 -15.72 11.30
N ARG A 93 1.59 -16.78 10.51
CA ARG A 93 0.64 -17.17 9.46
C ARG A 93 -0.79 -17.32 9.98
N ILE A 94 -0.94 -17.97 11.14
CA ILE A 94 -2.24 -18.14 11.80
C ILE A 94 -2.96 -16.82 12.12
N ALA A 95 -2.21 -15.77 12.49
CA ALA A 95 -2.78 -14.46 12.76
C ALA A 95 -3.21 -13.75 11.47
N VAL A 96 -2.41 -13.87 10.41
CA VAL A 96 -2.74 -13.33 9.07
C VAL A 96 -4.00 -14.00 8.53
N ASP A 97 -4.09 -15.33 8.62
CA ASP A 97 -5.24 -16.10 8.14
C ASP A 97 -6.51 -15.74 8.94
N ALA A 98 -6.42 -15.57 10.27
CA ALA A 98 -7.53 -15.11 11.10
C ALA A 98 -8.02 -13.70 10.72
N MET A 99 -7.10 -12.77 10.45
CA MET A 99 -7.45 -11.43 9.97
C MET A 99 -8.13 -11.49 8.60
N ALA A 100 -7.60 -12.28 7.67
CA ALA A 100 -8.18 -12.44 6.33
C ALA A 100 -9.59 -13.04 6.37
N ALA A 101 -9.84 -14.00 7.27
CA ALA A 101 -11.14 -14.64 7.42
C ALA A 101 -12.26 -13.66 7.82
N VAL A 102 -11.95 -12.60 8.58
CA VAL A 102 -12.93 -11.58 9.01
C VAL A 102 -12.94 -10.34 8.12
N ALA A 103 -11.87 -10.06 7.38
CA ALA A 103 -11.72 -8.82 6.61
C ALA A 103 -12.70 -8.69 5.42
N GLY A 104 -13.21 -9.81 4.90
CA GLY A 104 -14.11 -9.84 3.74
C GLY A 104 -15.59 -9.60 4.07
N GLY A 105 -15.97 -9.46 5.34
CA GLY A 105 -17.37 -9.39 5.74
C GLY A 105 -17.60 -8.70 7.09
N TYR A 106 -18.79 -8.91 7.65
CA TYR A 106 -19.14 -8.39 8.97
C TYR A 106 -18.60 -9.31 10.08
N ALA A 107 -18.18 -8.70 11.19
CA ALA A 107 -17.78 -9.38 12.40
C ALA A 107 -18.40 -8.69 13.62
N PRO A 108 -18.63 -9.38 14.75
CA PRO A 108 -19.18 -8.81 15.98
C PRO A 108 -18.15 -7.94 16.71
N VAL A 109 -17.73 -6.82 16.09
CA VAL A 109 -16.70 -5.92 16.63
C VAL A 109 -17.21 -5.18 17.86
N GLU A 110 -18.49 -4.81 17.88
CA GLU A 110 -19.16 -4.14 19.01
C GLU A 110 -20.56 -4.74 19.26
N LEU A 111 -20.73 -6.03 18.97
CA LEU A 111 -21.98 -6.75 19.18
C LEU A 111 -21.73 -7.89 20.16
N ASP A 112 -22.45 -7.86 21.28
CA ASP A 112 -22.52 -9.01 22.18
C ASP A 112 -23.45 -10.05 21.56
N MET A 113 -22.91 -11.24 21.29
CA MET A 113 -23.63 -12.32 20.61
C MET A 113 -24.63 -13.04 21.54
N GLU A 114 -24.49 -12.93 22.86
CA GLU A 114 -25.43 -13.50 23.83
C GLU A 114 -26.64 -12.59 24.02
N THR A 115 -26.40 -11.28 24.16
CA THR A 115 -27.48 -10.32 24.43
C THR A 115 -28.06 -9.66 23.17
N GLY A 116 -27.35 -9.70 22.05
CA GLY A 116 -27.69 -9.01 20.81
C GLY A 116 -27.58 -7.47 20.92
N ARG A 117 -26.98 -6.96 22.00
CA ARG A 117 -26.85 -5.52 22.27
C ARG A 117 -25.45 -5.04 21.90
N ARG A 118 -25.25 -3.72 21.91
CA ARG A 118 -23.94 -3.12 21.68
C ARG A 118 -22.99 -3.51 22.82
N GLY A 119 -21.87 -4.14 22.48
CA GLY A 119 -20.78 -4.53 23.38
C GLY A 119 -19.55 -3.63 23.24
N CYS A 120 -18.48 -3.95 23.97
CA CYS A 120 -17.20 -3.23 23.86
C CYS A 120 -16.17 -4.05 23.07
N ARG A 121 -15.60 -3.45 22.02
CA ARG A 121 -14.61 -4.10 21.15
C ARG A 121 -13.37 -4.64 21.87
N THR A 122 -13.04 -4.11 23.05
CA THR A 122 -11.87 -4.52 23.81
C THR A 122 -12.15 -5.65 24.81
N ASP A 123 -13.42 -6.05 25.00
CA ASP A 123 -13.80 -7.13 25.93
C ASP A 123 -13.03 -8.41 25.64
N VAL A 124 -13.04 -8.86 24.37
CA VAL A 124 -12.39 -10.11 23.93
C VAL A 124 -10.90 -10.12 24.23
N VAL A 125 -10.21 -9.00 24.05
CA VAL A 125 -8.76 -8.91 24.27
C VAL A 125 -8.42 -8.69 25.74
N ARG A 126 -9.28 -8.01 26.50
CA ARG A 126 -9.08 -7.78 27.94
C ARG A 126 -8.92 -9.09 28.69
N GLU A 127 -9.81 -10.06 28.48
CA GLU A 127 -9.78 -11.33 29.18
C GLU A 127 -8.46 -12.08 28.94
N LEU A 128 -7.99 -12.11 27.69
CA LEU A 128 -6.72 -12.72 27.32
C LEU A 128 -5.54 -12.00 27.99
N LEU A 129 -5.54 -10.67 28.00
CA LEU A 129 -4.49 -9.87 28.63
C LEU A 129 -4.46 -10.05 30.16
N CYS A 130 -5.62 -10.05 30.84
CA CYS A 130 -5.68 -10.30 32.27
C CYS A 130 -5.17 -11.71 32.60
N ARG A 131 -5.52 -12.72 31.80
CA ARG A 131 -5.02 -14.09 31.98
C ARG A 131 -3.51 -14.21 31.78
N LEU A 132 -2.95 -13.49 30.81
CA LEU A 132 -1.51 -13.50 30.53
C LEU A 132 -0.68 -12.74 31.57
N THR A 133 -1.24 -11.67 32.15
CA THR A 133 -0.49 -10.73 33.00
C THR A 133 -0.80 -10.85 34.49
N GLY A 134 -1.94 -11.43 34.86
CA GLY A 134 -2.46 -11.43 36.22
C GLY A 134 -3.07 -10.10 36.67
N ALA A 135 -3.22 -9.13 35.77
CA ALA A 135 -3.82 -7.83 36.09
C ALA A 135 -5.34 -7.95 36.35
N GLU A 136 -5.88 -7.06 37.19
CA GLU A 136 -7.32 -7.00 37.49
C GLU A 136 -8.17 -6.63 36.26
N SER A 137 -7.61 -5.82 35.37
CA SER A 137 -8.25 -5.35 34.15
C SER A 137 -7.20 -4.94 33.11
N ALA A 138 -7.62 -4.83 31.86
CA ALA A 138 -6.78 -4.43 30.74
C ALA A 138 -7.57 -3.65 29.70
N THR A 139 -6.87 -2.79 28.96
CA THR A 139 -7.41 -2.10 27.79
C THR A 139 -6.36 -2.03 26.70
N VAL A 140 -6.80 -1.83 25.45
CA VAL A 140 -5.93 -1.70 24.28
C VAL A 140 -6.26 -0.40 23.58
N VAL A 141 -5.22 0.33 23.23
CA VAL A 141 -5.29 1.55 22.43
C VAL A 141 -4.40 1.39 21.20
N ASN A 142 -4.44 2.36 20.29
CA ASN A 142 -3.74 2.31 18.99
C ASN A 142 -2.26 1.87 19.10
N ASN A 143 -1.50 2.48 20.01
CA ASN A 143 -0.10 2.14 20.25
C ASN A 143 0.35 2.59 21.65
N ASN A 144 1.60 2.27 22.01
CA ASN A 144 2.16 2.62 23.33
C ASN A 144 2.25 4.13 23.57
N ALA A 145 2.49 4.95 22.54
CA ALA A 145 2.55 6.41 22.70
C ALA A 145 1.17 6.97 23.11
N ALA A 146 0.09 6.48 22.47
CA ALA A 146 -1.27 6.79 22.87
C ALA A 146 -1.60 6.28 24.28
N ALA A 147 -1.08 5.11 24.67
CA ALA A 147 -1.26 4.57 26.01
C ALA A 147 -0.62 5.49 27.07
N LEU A 148 0.62 5.93 26.84
CA LEU A 148 1.30 6.86 27.72
C LEU A 148 0.53 8.17 27.87
N LEU A 149 0.10 8.76 26.76
CA LEU A 149 -0.71 9.98 26.78
C LEU A 149 -2.03 9.77 27.55
N LEU A 150 -2.72 8.66 27.30
CA LEU A 150 -3.98 8.35 27.98
C LEU A 150 -3.77 8.22 29.50
N VAL A 151 -2.73 7.50 29.93
CA VAL A 151 -2.38 7.34 31.34
C VAL A 151 -2.08 8.70 31.97
N LEU A 152 -1.21 9.50 31.36
CA LEU A 152 -0.83 10.82 31.91
C LEU A 152 -2.02 11.79 31.95
N SER A 153 -2.80 11.87 30.87
CA SER A 153 -3.98 12.74 30.81
C SER A 153 -5.07 12.36 31.82
N THR A 154 -5.17 11.08 32.18
CA THR A 154 -6.20 10.56 33.10
C THR A 154 -5.76 10.70 34.56
N PHE A 155 -4.52 10.32 34.88
CA PHE A 155 -4.03 10.25 36.26
C PHE A 155 -3.17 11.44 36.68
N ALA A 156 -2.72 12.27 35.75
CA ALA A 156 -1.92 13.47 35.99
C ALA A 156 -2.30 14.66 35.07
N PRO A 157 -3.58 15.06 34.97
CA PRO A 157 -4.08 16.00 33.94
C PRO A 157 -3.48 17.42 33.91
N ASN A 158 -2.60 17.79 34.85
CA ASN A 158 -2.01 19.13 34.94
C ASN A 158 -0.53 19.10 35.38
N LYS A 159 0.18 18.01 35.08
CA LYS A 159 1.64 17.94 35.24
C LYS A 159 2.34 18.14 33.91
#